data_AF-F3GB49-F1
#
_entry.id   AF-F3GB49-F1
#
_cell.length_a   1.000
_cell.length_b   1.000
_cell.length_c   1.000
_cell.angle_alpha   90.00
_cell.angle_beta   90.00
_cell.angle_gamma   90.00
#
_symmetry.space_group_name_H-M   'P 1'
#
loop_
_entity.id
_entity.type
_entity.pdbx_description
1 polymer ?
#
loop_
_entity_poly.entity_id
_entity_poly.type
_entity_poly.pdbx_seq_one_letter_code
_entity_poly.pdbx_strand_id
1 'polypeptide(L)'
;MAASAEVGAVLIGWAITAIGMLTLAFVFQTLANRKPDLDGGVYVYAKAGFGDYMGFSSAWGYWISAWLGNVGYFVLLFSTLGYFFPVFGEGNTVAAVVF
;
A
#
# COMPACT_ATOMS: atom_id res chain seq x y z
N MET A 1 -21.03 16.61 14.67
CA MET A 1 -19.80 15.80 14.53
C MET A 1 -19.44 15.21 15.88
N ALA A 2 -19.81 13.94 16.08
CA ALA A 2 -19.21 13.05 17.07
C ALA A 2 -19.39 11.66 16.46
N ALA A 3 -18.53 11.34 15.50
CA ALA A 3 -18.45 10.01 14.92
C ALA A 3 -17.78 9.11 15.96
N SER A 4 -18.57 8.58 16.88
CA SER A 4 -18.21 7.33 17.55
C SER A 4 -18.31 6.23 16.49
N ALA A 5 -17.30 6.12 15.62
CA ALA A 5 -16.87 4.78 15.27
C ALA A 5 -16.52 4.16 16.62
N GLU A 6 -17.42 3.34 17.17
CA GLU A 6 -17.25 2.75 18.49
C GLU A 6 -15.83 2.19 18.56
N VAL A 7 -15.08 2.53 19.60
CA VAL A 7 -13.69 2.08 19.78
C VAL A 7 -13.56 0.57 19.51
N GLY A 8 -14.61 -0.21 19.81
CA GLY A 8 -14.73 -1.62 19.44
C GLY A 8 -14.64 -1.92 17.94
N ALA A 9 -15.35 -1.20 17.06
CA ALA A 9 -15.29 -1.39 15.62
C ALA A 9 -13.89 -1.11 15.05
N VAL A 10 -13.23 -0.06 15.55
CA VAL A 10 -11.84 0.28 15.17
C VAL A 10 -10.87 -0.81 15.62
N LEU A 11 -10.99 -1.28 16.86
CA LEU A 11 -10.15 -2.36 17.41
C LEU A 11 -10.33 -3.67 16.64
N ILE A 12 -11.56 -4.02 16.26
CA ILE A 12 -11.83 -5.21 15.42
C ILE A 12 -11.16 -5.05 14.05
N GLY A 13 -11.28 -3.88 13.41
CA GLY A 13 -10.62 -3.61 12.13
C GLY A 13 -9.09 -3.74 12.22
N TRP A 14 -8.49 -3.20 13.29
CA TRP A 14 -7.06 -3.34 13.55
C TRP A 14 -6.64 -4.79 13.80
N ALA A 15 -7.43 -5.55 14.57
CA ALA A 15 -7.14 -6.96 14.83
C ALA A 15 -7.19 -7.80 13.55
N ILE A 16 -8.19 -7.61 12.71
CA ILE A 16 -8.30 -8.29 11.40
C ILE A 16 -7.09 -7.94 10.53
N THR A 17 -6.72 -6.66 10.48
CA THR A 17 -5.56 -6.19 9.70
C THR A 17 -4.27 -6.80 10.24
N ALA A 18 -4.07 -6.83 11.56
CA ALA A 18 -2.90 -7.42 12.20
C ALA A 18 -2.79 -8.93 11.90
N ILE A 19 -3.90 -9.67 12.03
CA ILE A 19 -3.94 -11.09 11.71
C ILE A 19 -3.60 -11.31 10.23
N GLY A 20 -4.18 -10.53 9.32
CA GLY A 20 -3.88 -10.60 7.88
C GLY A 20 -2.42 -10.31 7.55
N MET A 21 -1.82 -9.30 8.19
CA MET A 21 -0.39 -9.01 8.00
C MET A 21 0.51 -10.12 8.53
N LEU A 22 0.18 -10.74 9.66
CA LEU A 22 0.94 -11.86 10.22
C LEU A 22 0.87 -13.09 9.32
N THR A 23 -0.30 -13.44 8.79
CA THR A 23 -0.41 -14.59 7.87
C THR A 23 0.40 -14.37 6.59
N LEU A 24 0.37 -13.16 6.02
CA LEU A 24 1.22 -12.80 4.88
C LEU A 24 2.71 -12.90 5.23
N ALA A 25 3.12 -12.41 6.40
CA ALA A 25 4.50 -12.49 6.85
C ALA A 25 4.97 -13.95 6.97
N PHE A 26 4.15 -14.84 7.54
CA PHE A 26 4.48 -16.27 7.62
C PHE A 26 4.58 -16.95 6.25
N VAL A 27 3.73 -16.58 5.29
CA VAL A 27 3.83 -17.07 3.92
C VAL A 27 5.16 -16.65 3.28
N PHE A 28 5.51 -15.37 3.36
CA PHE A 28 6.78 -14.88 2.81
C PHE A 28 8.00 -15.47 3.52
N GLN A 29 7.95 -15.62 4.84
CA GLN A 29 9.00 -16.28 5.61
C GLN A 29 9.18 -17.75 5.18
N THR A 30 8.07 -18.47 4.99
CA THR A 30 8.12 -19.87 4.53
C THR A 30 8.69 -19.98 3.13
N LEU A 31 8.33 -19.06 2.23
CA LEU A 31 8.87 -19.01 0.87
C LEU A 31 10.36 -18.69 0.86
N ALA A 32 10.80 -17.72 1.65
CA ALA A 32 12.21 -17.35 1.79
C ALA A 32 13.05 -18.51 2.34
N ASN A 33 12.56 -19.22 3.36
CA ASN A 33 13.26 -20.38 3.93
C ASN A 33 13.32 -21.58 2.96
N ARG A 34 12.30 -21.78 2.12
CA ARG A 34 12.26 -22.91 1.17
C ARG A 34 13.02 -22.65 -0.13
N LYS A 35 13.11 -21.39 -0.57
CA LYS A 35 13.81 -20.99 -1.79
C LYS A 35 14.78 -19.84 -1.51
N PRO A 36 15.85 -20.10 -0.74
CA PRO A 36 16.82 -19.08 -0.38
C PRO A 36 17.56 -18.50 -1.59
N ASP A 37 17.62 -19.23 -2.71
CA ASP A 37 18.28 -18.77 -3.94
C ASP A 37 17.48 -17.70 -4.70
N LEU A 38 16.25 -17.39 -4.27
CA LEU A 38 15.35 -16.43 -4.91
C LEU A 38 15.31 -15.09 -4.16
N ASP A 39 16.35 -14.27 -4.35
CA ASP A 39 16.53 -12.99 -3.64
C ASP A 39 15.78 -11.78 -4.24
N GLY A 40 15.01 -11.95 -5.33
CA GLY A 40 14.36 -10.83 -6.02
C GLY A 40 12.95 -10.45 -5.53
N GLY A 41 12.55 -10.88 -4.33
CA GLY A 41 11.28 -10.49 -3.70
C GLY A 41 10.03 -11.18 -4.25
N VAL A 42 8.84 -10.63 -3.94
CA VAL A 42 7.50 -11.20 -4.21
C VAL A 42 7.32 -11.62 -5.68
N TYR A 43 7.85 -10.83 -6.60
CA TYR A 43 7.82 -11.10 -8.04
C TYR A 43 8.53 -12.41 -8.41
N VAL A 44 9.72 -12.65 -7.86
CA VAL A 44 10.52 -13.83 -8.20
C VAL A 44 9.87 -15.11 -7.68
N TYR A 45 9.21 -15.05 -6.52
CA TYR A 45 8.38 -16.16 -6.03
C TYR A 45 7.17 -16.42 -6.94
N ALA A 46 6.47 -15.36 -7.37
CA ALA A 46 5.33 -15.49 -8.28
C ALA A 46 5.75 -16.07 -9.65
N LYS A 47 6.87 -15.60 -10.19
CA LYS A 47 7.44 -16.11 -11.45
C LYS A 47 7.86 -17.58 -11.34
N ALA A 48 8.56 -17.94 -10.26
CA ALA A 48 9.03 -19.30 -10.04
C ALA A 48 7.89 -20.31 -9.77
N GLY A 49 6.77 -19.85 -9.21
CA GLY A 49 5.60 -20.71 -8.91
C GLY A 49 4.58 -20.81 -10.03
N PHE A 50 4.33 -19.72 -10.75
CA PHE A 50 3.19 -19.59 -11.68
C PHE A 50 3.59 -19.18 -13.12
N GLY A 51 4.89 -19.02 -13.39
CA GLY A 51 5.42 -18.67 -14.71
C GLY A 51 5.51 -17.17 -14.98
N ASP A 52 5.99 -16.84 -16.18
CA ASP A 52 6.40 -15.47 -16.55
C ASP A 52 5.24 -14.46 -16.54
N TYR A 53 4.03 -14.87 -16.93
CA TYR A 53 2.86 -13.98 -16.98
C TYR A 53 2.41 -13.52 -15.59
N MET A 54 2.35 -14.46 -14.64
CA MET A 54 1.96 -14.15 -13.25
C MET A 54 3.05 -13.40 -12.52
N GLY A 55 4.32 -13.68 -12.82
CA GLY A 55 5.43 -12.83 -12.43
C GLY A 55 5.21 -11.40 -12.93
N PHE A 56 5.10 -11.20 -14.25
CA PHE A 56 4.93 -9.87 -14.84
C PHE A 56 3.77 -9.09 -14.22
N SER A 57 2.61 -9.74 -14.05
CA SER A 57 1.42 -9.15 -13.44
C SER A 57 1.67 -8.69 -12.00
N SER A 58 2.42 -9.46 -11.21
CA SER A 58 2.81 -9.09 -9.84
C SER A 58 3.75 -7.88 -9.80
N ALA A 59 4.77 -7.83 -10.66
CA ALA A 59 5.67 -6.68 -10.76
C ALA A 59 4.94 -5.42 -11.25
N TRP A 60 4.06 -5.57 -12.24
CA TRP A 60 3.26 -4.48 -12.77
C TRP A 60 2.28 -3.93 -11.72
N GLY A 61 1.60 -4.81 -10.99
CA GLY A 61 0.73 -4.42 -9.88
C GLY A 61 1.48 -3.68 -8.77
N TYR A 62 2.69 -4.14 -8.42
CA TYR A 62 3.55 -3.44 -7.47
C TYR A 62 3.90 -2.02 -7.93
N TRP A 63 4.27 -1.85 -9.21
CA TRP A 63 4.57 -0.55 -9.79
C TRP A 63 3.37 0.40 -9.79
N ILE A 64 2.19 -0.08 -10.17
CA ILE A 64 0.95 0.72 -10.11
C ILE A 64 0.64 1.13 -8.67
N SER A 65 0.78 0.20 -7.71
CA SER A 65 0.57 0.50 -6.29
C SER A 65 1.54 1.56 -5.79
N ALA A 66 2.80 1.53 -6.22
CA ALA A 66 3.79 2.55 -5.86
C ALA A 66 3.44 3.93 -6.43
N TRP A 67 2.99 4.01 -7.69
CA TRP A 67 2.53 5.26 -8.30
C TRP A 67 1.33 5.84 -7.57
N LEU A 68 0.29 5.03 -7.34
CA LEU A 68 -0.90 5.46 -6.63
C LEU A 68 -0.60 5.86 -5.18
N GLY A 69 0.29 5.12 -4.52
CA GLY A 69 0.78 5.46 -3.18
C GLY A 69 1.45 6.83 -3.15
N ASN A 70 2.41 7.08 -4.05
CA ASN A 70 3.10 8.36 -4.14
C ASN A 70 2.14 9.52 -4.44
N VAL A 71 1.23 9.36 -5.40
CA VAL A 71 0.20 10.37 -5.71
C VAL A 71 -0.68 10.63 -4.50
N GLY A 72 -1.12 9.58 -3.81
CA GLY A 72 -1.91 9.70 -2.58
C GLY A 72 -1.17 10.45 -1.47
N TYR A 73 0.13 10.21 -1.29
CA TYR A 73 0.96 10.95 -0.35
C TYR A 73 1.07 12.44 -0.70
N PHE A 74 1.26 12.77 -1.99
CA PHE A 74 1.30 14.17 -2.42
C PHE A 74 -0.05 14.86 -2.20
N VAL A 75 -1.16 14.21 -2.53
CA VAL A 75 -2.50 14.75 -2.27
C VAL A 75 -2.70 14.98 -0.77
N LEU A 76 -2.31 14.04 0.09
CA LEU A 76 -2.41 14.22 1.54
C LEU A 76 -1.54 15.39 2.05
N LEU A 77 -0.32 15.53 1.52
CA LEU A 77 0.58 16.63 1.87
C LEU A 77 -0.01 17.98 1.46
N PHE A 78 -0.50 18.12 0.24
CA PHE A 78 -1.10 19.38 -0.19
C PHE A 78 -2.46 19.65 0.44
N SER A 79 -3.22 18.60 0.80
CA SER A 79 -4.45 18.72 1.58
C SER A 79 -4.16 19.28 2.98
N THR A 80 -3.12 18.77 3.64
CA THR A 80 -2.69 19.29 4.95
C THR A 80 -2.11 20.70 4.87
N LEU A 81 -1.37 21.05 3.80
CA LEU A 81 -0.95 22.44 3.54
C LEU A 81 -2.12 23.35 3.18
N GLY A 82 -3.18 22.81 2.57
CA GLY A 82 -4.44 23.49 2.25
C GLY A 82 -5.12 24.09 3.48
N TYR A 83 -4.90 23.49 4.65
CA TYR A 83 -5.35 24.04 5.93
C TYR A 83 -4.74 25.41 6.26
N PHE A 84 -3.48 25.64 5.85
CA PHE A 84 -2.77 26.90 6.08
C PHE A 84 -2.87 27.86 4.88
N PHE A 85 -2.83 27.31 3.67
CA PHE A 85 -2.90 28.05 2.41
C PHE A 85 -4.08 27.55 1.58
N PRO A 86 -5.23 28.28 1.57
CA PRO A 86 -6.47 27.83 0.92
C PRO A 86 -6.34 27.49 -0.57
N VAL A 87 -5.27 27.96 -1.23
CA VAL A 87 -4.96 27.68 -2.64
C VAL A 87 -4.79 26.18 -2.93
N PHE A 88 -4.36 25.38 -1.95
CA PHE A 88 -4.16 23.94 -2.15
C PHE A 88 -5.42 23.11 -1.92
N GLY A 89 -6.45 23.66 -1.25
CA GLY A 89 -7.75 23.00 -1.07
C GLY A 89 -7.65 21.59 -0.47
N GLU A 90 -8.29 20.62 -1.13
CA GLU A 90 -8.23 19.20 -0.74
C GLU A 90 -6.95 18.48 -1.22
N GLY A 91 -5.97 19.19 -1.76
CA GLY A 91 -4.72 18.62 -2.28
C GLY A 91 -4.82 18.02 -3.69
N ASN A 92 -5.99 18.08 -4.32
CA ASN A 92 -6.25 17.64 -5.69
C ASN A 92 -6.40 18.81 -6.69
N THR A 93 -6.00 20.02 -6.28
CA THR A 93 -6.14 21.23 -7.10
C THR A 93 -5.04 21.33 -8.15
N VAL A 94 -5.29 22.07 -9.24
CA VAL A 94 -4.27 22.31 -10.29
C VAL A 94 -3.00 22.94 -9.72
N ALA A 95 -3.14 23.81 -8.70
CA ALA A 95 -2.00 24.36 -7.97
C ALA A 95 -1.18 23.27 -7.26
N ALA A 96 -1.83 22.29 -6.62
CA ALA A 96 -1.15 21.16 -5.95
C ALA A 96 -0.49 20.15 -6.91
N VAL A 97 -0.86 20.16 -8.20
CA VAL A 97 -0.25 19.29 -9.23
C VAL A 97 0.93 19.97 -9.92
N VAL A 98 0.90 21.30 -10.03
CA VAL A 98 1.93 22.10 -10.71
C VAL A 98 3.10 22.47 -9.78
N PHE A 99 2.83 22.64 -8.48
CA PHE A 99 3.83 22.88 -7.43
C PHE A 99 4.27 21.57 -6.78
#